data_AF-A0A7G6YJD6-F1
#
_entry.id   AF-A0A7G6YJD6-F1
#
_cell.length_a   1.000
_cell.length_b   1.000
_cell.length_c   1.000
_cell.angle_alpha   90.00
_cell.angle_beta   90.00
_cell.angle_gamma   90.00
#
_symmetry.space_group_name_H-M   'P 1'
#
loop_
_entity.id
_entity.type
_entity.pdbx_description
1 polymer ?
#
loop_
_entity_poly.entity_id
_entity_poly.type
_entity_poly.pdbx_seq_one_letter_code
_entity_poly.pdbx_strand_id
1 'polypeptide(L)'
;MRLPLLDQTVELERGEALLLAHAVERFLASVAISPQMHWQTAFVLKPLARLLTRLRRRHQAELPQAPRPGKRPRPSRVRLEYDELVAVRLYYLHLLEQLPQAPQLPVVLGRFHQKSCNLETHIWLPK
;
A
#
# COMPACT_ATOMS: atom_id res chain seq x y z
N MET A 1 2.32 11.16 -12.94
CA MET A 1 1.40 12.29 -13.17
C MET A 1 0.60 12.47 -11.88
N ARG A 2 0.45 13.68 -11.34
CA ARG A 2 -0.30 13.90 -10.09
C ARG A 2 -1.76 14.19 -10.39
N LEU A 3 -2.66 13.36 -9.87
CA LEU A 3 -4.11 13.47 -10.04
C LEU A 3 -4.76 13.63 -8.66
N PRO A 4 -4.64 14.81 -8.01
CA PRO A 4 -5.01 14.99 -6.61
C PRO A 4 -6.51 14.78 -6.33
N LEU A 5 -7.36 14.93 -7.35
CA LEU A 5 -8.80 14.63 -7.28
C LEU A 5 -9.09 13.12 -7.18
N LEU A 6 -8.12 12.27 -7.53
CA LEU A 6 -8.20 10.82 -7.49
C LEU A 6 -7.44 10.21 -6.30
N ASP A 7 -6.87 11.04 -5.43
CA ASP A 7 -6.22 10.54 -4.22
C ASP A 7 -7.28 9.97 -3.26
N GLN A 8 -6.99 8.81 -2.68
CA GLN A 8 -7.89 8.18 -1.71
C GLN A 8 -7.29 8.21 -0.32
N THR A 9 -8.15 8.15 0.69
CA THR A 9 -7.69 7.99 2.07
C THR A 9 -8.01 6.59 2.56
N VAL A 10 -7.00 5.90 3.08
CA VAL A 10 -7.16 4.62 3.78
C VAL A 10 -6.79 4.81 5.24
N GLU A 11 -7.65 4.33 6.12
CA GLU A 11 -7.35 4.25 7.54
C GLU A 11 -6.54 2.99 7.80
N LEU A 12 -5.37 3.14 8.43
CA LEU A 12 -4.63 1.99 8.95
C LEU A 12 -4.60 2.04 10.48
N GLU A 13 -4.76 0.87 11.09
CA GLU A 13 -4.46 0.61 12.49
C GLU A 13 -2.95 0.60 12.73
N ARG A 14 -2.56 0.54 14.01
CA ARG A 14 -1.16 0.46 14.42
C ARG A 14 -0.54 -0.84 13.90
N GLY A 15 0.68 -0.76 13.37
CA GLY A 15 1.41 -1.93 12.87
C GLY A 15 1.03 -2.36 11.46
N GLU A 16 -0.15 -2.01 10.95
CA GLU A 16 -0.55 -2.31 9.56
C GLU A 16 0.34 -1.58 8.53
N ALA A 17 0.87 -0.40 8.89
CA ALA A 17 1.84 0.30 8.06
C ALA A 17 3.14 -0.51 7.89
N LEU A 18 3.58 -1.21 8.94
CA LEU A 18 4.75 -2.09 8.89
C LEU A 18 4.49 -3.32 8.03
N LEU A 19 3.31 -3.94 8.17
CA LEU A 19 2.91 -5.09 7.35
C LEU A 19 2.94 -4.75 5.87
N LEU A 20 2.34 -3.62 5.48
CA LEU A 20 2.38 -3.15 4.10
C LEU A 20 3.80 -2.81 3.65
N ALA A 21 4.59 -2.16 4.51
CA ALA A 21 5.99 -1.82 4.19
C ALA A 21 6.79 -3.09 3.87
N HIS A 22 6.65 -4.15 4.68
CA HIS A 22 7.34 -5.41 4.42
C HIS A 22 6.85 -6.11 3.14
N ALA A 23 5.54 -6.12 2.88
CA ALA A 23 5.02 -6.70 1.64
C ALA A 23 5.57 -5.97 0.40
N VAL A 24 5.53 -4.64 0.42
CA VAL A 24 6.05 -3.81 -0.68
C VAL A 24 7.58 -3.96 -0.81
N GLU A 25 8.32 -3.98 0.29
CA GLU A 25 9.77 -4.17 0.27
C GLU A 25 10.16 -5.52 -0.35
N ARG A 26 9.52 -6.62 0.07
CA ARG A 26 9.80 -7.95 -0.47
C ARG A 26 9.47 -8.04 -1.95
N PHE A 27 8.37 -7.42 -2.39
CA PHE A 27 8.04 -7.31 -3.80
C PHE A 27 9.10 -6.51 -4.58
N LEU A 28 9.53 -5.36 -4.09
CA LEU A 28 10.58 -4.57 -4.76
C LEU A 28 11.90 -5.34 -4.83
N ALA A 29 12.26 -6.08 -3.78
CA ALA A 29 13.43 -6.94 -3.75
C ALA A 29 13.31 -8.10 -4.77
N SER A 30 12.14 -8.74 -4.87
CA SER A 30 11.91 -9.85 -5.81
C SER A 30 11.98 -9.40 -7.26
N VAL A 31 11.51 -8.19 -7.56
CA VAL A 31 11.66 -7.58 -8.89
C VAL A 31 13.13 -7.27 -9.20
N ALA A 32 13.89 -6.75 -8.23
CA ALA A 32 15.30 -6.39 -8.44
C ALA A 32 16.19 -7.58 -8.79
N ILE A 33 15.85 -8.78 -8.31
CA ILE A 33 16.59 -10.02 -8.59
C ILE A 33 16.04 -10.80 -9.80
N SER A 34 14.92 -10.38 -10.39
CA SER A 34 14.29 -11.07 -11.51
C SER A 34 14.84 -10.57 -12.85
N PRO A 35 15.47 -11.45 -13.67
CA PRO A 35 16.00 -11.07 -14.98
C PRO A 35 14.90 -10.80 -16.02
N GLN A 36 13.63 -11.14 -15.73
CA GLN A 36 12.50 -11.01 -16.64
C GLN A 36 11.49 -9.95 -16.17
N MET A 37 11.99 -8.74 -15.94
CA MET A 37 11.13 -7.63 -15.53
C MET A 37 10.21 -7.21 -16.69
N HIS A 38 8.91 -7.45 -16.56
CA HIS A 38 7.92 -6.97 -17.53
C HIS A 38 7.88 -5.43 -17.50
N TRP A 39 7.67 -4.80 -18.66
CA TRP A 39 7.67 -3.33 -18.78
C TRP A 39 6.62 -2.66 -17.89
N GLN A 40 5.50 -3.34 -17.61
CA GLN A 40 4.45 -2.86 -16.70
C GLN A 40 4.98 -2.70 -15.27
N THR A 41 5.93 -3.54 -14.85
CA THR A 41 6.55 -3.48 -13.54
C THR A 41 7.33 -2.18 -13.36
N ALA A 42 7.96 -1.67 -14.42
CA ALA A 42 8.73 -0.42 -14.38
C ALA A 42 7.87 0.78 -13.95
N PHE A 43 6.61 0.81 -14.39
CA PHE A 43 5.68 1.91 -14.08
C PHE A 43 5.26 1.93 -12.61
N VAL A 44 5.29 0.79 -11.91
CA VAL A 44 4.85 0.70 -10.50
C VAL A 44 6.00 0.84 -9.50
N LEU A 45 7.26 0.65 -9.91
CA LEU A 45 8.41 0.68 -8.99
C LEU A 45 8.51 2.01 -8.23
N LYS A 46 8.46 3.14 -8.94
CA LYS A 46 8.61 4.46 -8.33
C LYS A 46 7.45 4.81 -7.38
N PRO A 47 6.17 4.59 -7.75
CA PRO A 47 5.06 4.71 -6.81
C PRO A 47 5.22 3.81 -5.56
N LEU A 48 5.55 2.54 -5.73
CA LEU A 48 5.71 1.60 -4.61
C LEU A 48 6.88 1.96 -3.70
N ALA A 49 8.01 2.41 -4.24
CA ALA A 49 9.16 2.86 -3.44
C ALA A 49 8.84 4.11 -2.61
N ARG A 50 8.05 5.05 -3.17
CA ARG A 50 7.55 6.22 -2.42
C ARG A 50 6.59 5.79 -1.31
N LEU A 51 5.64 4.91 -1.63
CA LEU A 51 4.70 4.35 -0.67
C LEU A 51 5.45 3.65 0.49
N LEU A 52 6.45 2.81 0.18
CA LEU A 52 7.31 2.14 1.16
C LEU A 52 7.96 3.14 2.11
N THR A 53 8.57 4.20 1.57
CA THR A 53 9.22 5.25 2.37
C THR A 53 8.23 5.91 3.34
N ARG A 54 7.01 6.19 2.86
CA ARG A 54 5.96 6.81 3.67
C ARG A 54 5.42 5.87 4.75
N LEU A 55 5.23 4.59 4.42
CA LEU A 55 4.80 3.57 5.37
C LEU A 55 5.84 3.35 6.48
N ARG A 56 7.14 3.35 6.15
CA ARG A 56 8.23 3.29 7.13
C ARG A 56 8.25 4.49 8.07
N ARG A 57 8.18 5.70 7.51
CA ARG A 57 8.10 6.94 8.31
C ARG A 57 6.91 6.92 9.26
N ARG A 58 5.76 6.45 8.77
CA ARG A 58 4.57 6.27 9.60
C ARG A 58 4.81 5.26 10.71
N HIS A 59 5.34 4.07 10.41
CA HIS A 59 5.64 3.06 11.43
C HIS A 59 6.60 3.62 12.50
N GLN A 60 7.64 4.33 12.10
CA GLN A 60 8.56 5.00 13.04
C GLN A 60 7.83 6.00 13.96
N ALA A 61 6.84 6.73 13.45
CA ALA A 61 6.01 7.63 14.26
C ALA A 61 5.05 6.89 15.21
N GLU A 62 4.71 5.63 14.93
CA GLU A 62 3.87 4.77 15.80
C GLU A 62 4.65 4.12 16.96
N LEU A 63 5.98 4.01 16.86
CA LEU A 63 6.85 3.42 17.89
C LEU A 63 6.82 4.18 19.23
N PRO A 64 7.02 5.51 19.29
CA PRO A 64 7.08 6.24 20.56
C PRO A 64 5.70 6.39 21.24
N GLN A 65 4.60 6.08 20.54
CA GLN A 65 3.25 6.13 21.12
C GLN A 65 2.97 4.85 21.91
N ALA A 66 3.46 4.79 23.15
CA ALA A 66 3.05 3.75 24.08
C ALA A 66 1.51 3.78 24.23
N PRO A 67 0.82 2.64 24.03
CA PRO A 67 -0.64 2.60 24.16
C PRO A 67 -0.97 2.88 25.62
N ARG A 68 -1.74 3.96 25.87
CA ARG A 68 -2.19 4.27 27.22
C ARG A 68 -3.15 3.17 27.69
N PRO A 69 -3.04 2.66 28.92
CA PRO A 69 -3.96 1.65 29.42
C PRO A 69 -5.41 2.15 29.29
N GLY A 70 -6.27 1.31 28.70
CA GLY A 70 -7.69 1.63 28.46
C GLY A 70 -7.99 2.51 27.24
N LYS A 71 -6.99 2.96 26.46
CA LYS A 71 -7.22 3.71 25.21
C LYS A 71 -6.67 2.96 24.01
N ARG A 72 -7.56 2.46 23.15
CA ARG A 72 -7.18 1.91 21.84
C ARG A 72 -6.59 3.04 20.99
N PRO A 73 -5.39 2.88 20.41
CA PRO A 73 -4.83 3.89 19.50
C PRO A 73 -5.78 4.07 18.31
N ARG A 74 -6.09 5.34 17.99
CA ARG A 74 -7.00 5.64 16.88
C ARG A 74 -6.33 5.27 15.56
N PRO A 75 -7.08 4.68 14.59
CA PRO A 75 -6.56 4.48 13.25
C PRO A 75 -6.19 5.83 12.65
N SER A 76 -5.08 5.85 11.90
CA SER A 76 -4.61 7.07 11.25
C SER A 76 -4.76 6.98 9.73
N ARG A 77 -5.14 8.12 9.15
CA ARG A 77 -5.46 8.28 7.74
C ARG A 77 -4.18 8.42 6.92
N VAL A 78 -4.00 7.53 5.95
CA VAL A 78 -2.96 7.64 4.93
C VAL A 78 -3.63 8.04 3.63
N ARG A 79 -3.25 9.21 3.12
CA ARG A 79 -3.58 9.64 1.77
C ARG A 79 -2.73 8.85 0.79
N LEU A 80 -3.34 8.13 -0.14
CA LEU A 80 -2.65 7.42 -1.20
C LEU A 80 -2.78 8.23 -2.48
N GLU A 81 -1.64 8.49 -3.12
CA GLU A 81 -1.63 9.08 -4.46
C GLU A 81 -2.25 8.07 -5.44
N TYR A 82 -2.91 8.56 -6.50
CA TYR A 82 -3.54 7.71 -7.51
C TYR A 82 -2.59 6.62 -8.06
N ASP A 83 -1.34 6.98 -8.35
CA ASP A 83 -0.36 6.04 -8.89
C ASP A 83 0.11 5.00 -7.86
N GLU A 84 0.12 5.33 -6.56
CA GLU A 84 0.35 4.37 -5.48
C GLU A 84 -0.80 3.35 -5.40
N LEU A 85 -2.06 3.79 -5.54
CA LEU A 85 -3.23 2.92 -5.55
C LEU A 85 -3.24 1.97 -6.74
N VAL A 86 -2.99 2.49 -7.94
CA VAL A 86 -2.92 1.69 -9.17
C VAL A 86 -1.79 0.67 -9.05
N ALA A 87 -0.63 1.06 -8.53
CA ALA A 87 0.48 0.14 -8.33
C ALA A 87 0.14 -1.01 -7.37
N VAL A 88 -0.48 -0.71 -6.23
CA VAL A 88 -0.92 -1.73 -5.28
C VAL A 88 -1.99 -2.63 -5.89
N ARG A 89 -2.90 -2.08 -6.70
CA ARG A 89 -3.94 -2.85 -7.39
C ARG A 89 -3.35 -3.82 -8.41
N LEU A 90 -2.48 -3.35 -9.29
CA LEU A 90 -1.86 -4.16 -10.35
C LEU A 90 -1.09 -5.35 -9.78
N TYR A 91 -0.47 -5.18 -8.63
CA TYR A 91 0.34 -6.22 -7.98
C TYR A 91 -0.30 -6.77 -6.70
N TYR A 92 -1.62 -6.65 -6.55
CA TYR A 92 -2.33 -7.07 -5.34
C TYR A 92 -2.03 -8.53 -4.95
N LEU A 93 -2.14 -9.46 -5.90
CA LEU A 93 -1.87 -10.89 -5.67
C LEU A 93 -0.40 -11.13 -5.30
N HIS A 94 0.53 -10.51 -6.03
CA HIS A 94 1.96 -10.62 -5.73
C HIS A 94 2.31 -10.08 -4.35
N LEU A 95 1.66 -8.99 -3.92
CA LEU A 95 1.86 -8.40 -2.59
C LEU A 95 1.31 -9.31 -1.48
N LEU A 96 0.17 -9.98 -1.70
CA LEU A 96 -0.36 -10.97 -0.76
C LEU A 96 0.60 -12.14 -0.53
N GLU A 97 1.23 -12.61 -1.59
CA GLU A 97 2.16 -13.73 -1.55
C GLU A 97 3.47 -13.42 -0.81
N GLN A 98 3.80 -12.15 -0.57
CA GLN A 98 5.05 -11.79 0.10
C GLN A 98 5.07 -12.13 1.58
N LEU A 99 3.91 -12.17 2.25
CA LEU A 99 3.79 -12.47 3.68
C LEU A 99 2.64 -13.44 3.94
N PRO A 100 2.78 -14.72 3.53
CA PRO A 100 1.70 -15.71 3.64
C PRO A 100 1.32 -16.01 5.09
N GLN A 101 2.23 -15.75 6.05
CA GLN A 101 2.01 -15.93 7.47
C GLN A 101 1.40 -14.70 8.17
N ALA A 102 1.09 -13.63 7.45
CA ALA A 102 0.50 -12.41 8.01
C ALA A 102 -1.02 -12.38 7.76
N PRO A 103 -1.86 -12.91 8.69
CA PRO A 103 -3.31 -13.03 8.47
C PRO A 103 -4.03 -11.68 8.33
N GLN A 104 -3.41 -10.59 8.78
CA GLN A 104 -3.96 -9.24 8.64
C GLN A 104 -3.66 -8.60 7.28
N LEU A 105 -2.63 -9.07 6.57
CA LEU A 105 -2.23 -8.46 5.28
C LEU A 105 -3.36 -8.46 4.24
N PRO A 106 -4.16 -9.53 4.07
CA PRO A 106 -5.31 -9.52 3.16
C PRO A 106 -6.36 -8.46 3.49
N VAL A 107 -6.61 -8.22 4.79
CA VAL A 107 -7.56 -7.19 5.22
C VAL A 107 -7.05 -5.79 4.87
N VAL A 108 -5.77 -5.54 5.14
CA VAL A 108 -5.16 -4.24 4.87
C VAL A 108 -5.10 -3.97 3.36
N LEU A 109 -4.58 -4.93 2.57
CA LEU A 109 -4.53 -4.81 1.11
C LEU A 109 -5.95 -4.75 0.51
N GLY A 110 -6.92 -5.46 1.10
CA GLY A 110 -8.32 -5.40 0.68
C GLY A 110 -8.91 -3.99 0.77
N ARG A 111 -8.57 -3.22 1.81
CA ARG A 111 -8.97 -1.80 1.89
C ARG A 111 -8.34 -0.95 0.79
N PHE A 112 -7.08 -1.21 0.43
CA PHE A 112 -6.41 -0.51 -0.67
C PHE A 112 -7.04 -0.87 -2.02
N HIS A 113 -7.32 -2.16 -2.22
CA HIS A 113 -7.98 -2.66 -3.41
C HIS A 113 -9.37 -2.06 -3.57
N GLN A 114 -10.19 -2.05 -2.51
CA GLN A 114 -11.51 -1.41 -2.51
C GLN A 114 -11.43 0.06 -2.91
N LYS A 115 -10.49 0.83 -2.34
CA LYS A 115 -10.28 2.24 -2.74
C LYS A 115 -9.86 2.37 -4.20
N SER A 116 -9.07 1.43 -4.71
CA SER A 116 -8.67 1.41 -6.13
C SER A 116 -9.83 1.10 -7.08
N CYS A 117 -10.81 0.28 -6.67
CA CYS A 117 -12.01 -0.01 -7.46
C CYS A 117 -12.97 1.19 -7.49
N ASN A 118 -13.07 1.97 -6.41
CA ASN A 118 -13.88 3.19 -6.40
C ASN A 118 -13.42 4.20 -7.45
N LEU A 119 -12.14 4.19 -7.83
CA LEU A 119 -11.59 5.06 -8.86
C LEU A 119 -12.07 4.71 -10.28
N GLU A 120 -12.53 3.48 -10.52
CA GLU A 120 -13.11 3.10 -11.83
C GLU A 120 -14.36 3.91 -12.16
N THR A 121 -15.12 4.32 -11.15
CA THR A 121 -16.29 5.18 -11.36
C THR A 121 -15.91 6.58 -11.86
N HIS A 122 -14.64 6.97 -11.76
CA HIS A 122 -14.14 8.30 -12.16
C HIS A 122 -13.28 8.24 -13.43
N ILE A 123 -12.92 7.04 -13.88
CA ILE A 123 -12.13 6.81 -15.08
C ILE A 123 -13.02 6.01 -16.01
N TRP A 124 -13.72 6.71 -16.89
CA TRP A 124 -14.45 6.07 -17.99
C TRP A 124 -13.43 5.34 -18.87
N LEU A 125 -13.32 4.02 -18.69
CA LEU A 125 -12.69 3.13 -19.67
C LEU A 125 -13.83 2.65 -20.57
N PRO A 126 -13.87 3.05 -21.86
CA PRO A 126 -14.80 2.43 -22.79
C PRO A 126 -14.52 0.91 -22.80
N LYS A 127 -15.58 0.12 -22.65
CA LYS A 127 -15.53 -1.34 -22.72
C LYS A 127 -15.13 -1.82 -24.11
#